data_AF-A0AAJ3FGL5-F1
#
_entry.id   AF-A0AAJ3FGL5-F1
#
_cell.length_a   1.000
_cell.length_b   1.000
_cell.length_c   1.000
_cell.angle_alpha   90.00
_cell.angle_beta   90.00
_cell.angle_gamma   90.00
#
_symmetry.space_group_name_H-M   'P 1'
#
loop_
_entity.id
_entity.type
_entity.pdbx_description
1 polymer ?
#
loop_
_entity_poly.entity_id
_entity_poly.type
_entity_poly.pdbx_seq_one_letter_code
_entity_poly.pdbx_strand_id
1 'polypeptide(L)'
;MKEKMKIEEIKFGKNDAYNELQEFGEEYYRSSFLTYEKYKINSFIEGENYFICGNKGTGKTAFLKYLECRLAEDKRNLVIPIRFKSLDNVDKSSMRNIANNIREEVIESTKIDKSTSYILIWQIYLINQIIKNANKGEYHLFQEDNNYNMLIKLLELLYSGERGKIVPKFTKGYVKINASTIKGISADLGLEIELNKETKQVNFNKTAKVILELFSRLEYAENPVYILVDELELSVKSKKAFFRDVELIRDLWSYVKI
;
A
#
# COMPACT_ATOMS: atom_id res chain seq x y z
N MET A 1 -13.05 -24.39 -46.65
CA MET A 1 -14.03 -23.44 -46.08
C MET A 1 -13.53 -23.02 -44.71
N LYS A 2 -13.28 -21.74 -44.44
CA LYS A 2 -13.10 -21.26 -43.05
C LYS A 2 -14.48 -21.21 -42.43
N GLU A 3 -14.74 -22.04 -41.42
CA GLU A 3 -15.93 -21.90 -40.59
C GLU A 3 -16.02 -20.47 -40.08
N LYS A 4 -17.18 -19.84 -40.29
CA LYS A 4 -17.45 -18.51 -39.76
C LYS A 4 -17.81 -18.68 -38.29
N MET A 5 -16.96 -18.14 -37.42
CA MET A 5 -17.22 -18.08 -35.98
C MET A 5 -18.57 -17.38 -35.74
N LYS A 6 -19.43 -18.02 -34.94
CA LYS A 6 -20.72 -17.44 -34.56
C LYS A 6 -20.56 -16.47 -33.41
N ILE A 7 -21.45 -15.49 -33.30
CA ILE A 7 -21.43 -14.52 -32.20
C ILE A 7 -21.55 -15.21 -30.84
N GLU A 8 -22.33 -16.28 -30.74
CA GLU A 8 -22.48 -17.11 -29.53
C GLU A 8 -21.21 -17.86 -29.12
N GLU A 9 -20.26 -18.03 -30.05
CA GLU A 9 -18.95 -18.65 -29.80
C GLU A 9 -17.92 -17.63 -29.30
N ILE A 10 -18.24 -16.32 -29.37
CA ILE A 10 -17.41 -15.26 -28.82
C ILE A 10 -17.56 -15.30 -27.30
N LYS A 11 -16.51 -15.80 -26.64
CA LYS A 11 -16.39 -15.72 -25.19
C LYS A 11 -16.05 -14.28 -24.80
N PHE A 12 -17.06 -13.53 -24.39
CA PHE A 12 -16.84 -12.29 -23.66
C PHE A 12 -16.31 -12.67 -22.27
N GLY A 13 -15.18 -12.06 -21.87
CA GLY A 13 -14.56 -12.30 -20.56
C GLY A 13 -15.53 -12.08 -19.39
N LYS A 14 -15.13 -12.47 -18.19
CA LYS A 14 -16.01 -12.30 -17.01
C LYS A 14 -16.21 -10.81 -16.68
N ASN A 15 -17.32 -10.52 -16.01
CA ASN A 15 -17.63 -9.16 -15.52
C ASN A 15 -16.59 -8.61 -14.52
N ASP A 16 -15.85 -9.49 -13.86
CA ASP A 16 -14.85 -9.15 -12.86
C ASP A 16 -13.50 -9.77 -13.26
N ALA A 17 -12.52 -8.90 -13.53
CA ALA A 17 -11.19 -9.28 -13.99
C ALA A 17 -10.41 -10.10 -12.96
N TYR A 18 -10.69 -9.94 -11.66
CA TYR A 18 -10.04 -10.73 -10.62
C TYR A 18 -10.53 -12.19 -10.68
N ASN A 19 -11.85 -12.38 -10.80
CA ASN A 19 -12.44 -13.71 -10.96
C ASN A 19 -11.99 -14.39 -12.25
N GLU A 20 -11.86 -13.63 -13.34
CA GLU A 20 -11.35 -14.14 -14.62
C GLU A 20 -9.91 -14.64 -14.49
N LEU A 21 -9.03 -13.83 -13.90
CA LEU A 21 -7.64 -14.20 -13.68
C LEU A 21 -7.50 -15.43 -12.76
N GLN A 22 -8.31 -15.50 -11.70
CA GLN A 22 -8.28 -16.63 -10.77
C GLN A 22 -8.74 -17.96 -11.39
N GLU A 23 -9.72 -17.92 -12.30
CA GLU A 23 -10.27 -19.12 -12.90
C GLU A 23 -9.43 -19.63 -14.08
N PHE A 24 -8.95 -18.73 -14.94
CA PHE A 24 -8.28 -19.11 -16.17
C PHE A 24 -6.75 -18.99 -16.11
N GLY A 25 -6.21 -18.34 -15.08
CA GLY A 25 -4.78 -18.14 -14.90
C GLY A 25 -4.20 -17.00 -15.75
N GLU A 26 -2.95 -16.64 -15.44
CA GLU A 26 -2.29 -15.47 -16.02
C GLU A 26 -2.06 -15.58 -17.53
N GLU A 27 -1.71 -16.78 -18.03
CA GLU A 27 -1.40 -16.98 -19.45
C GLU A 27 -2.64 -16.74 -20.34
N TYR A 28 -3.78 -17.31 -19.94
CA TYR A 28 -5.04 -17.05 -20.61
C TYR A 28 -5.42 -15.57 -20.50
N TYR A 29 -5.32 -14.99 -19.31
CA TYR A 29 -5.69 -13.59 -19.10
C TYR A 29 -4.88 -12.62 -19.98
N ARG A 30 -3.56 -12.83 -20.09
CA ARG A 30 -2.69 -12.01 -20.95
C ARG A 30 -2.99 -12.19 -22.43
N SER A 31 -3.29 -13.41 -22.88
CA SER A 31 -3.57 -13.70 -24.29
C SER A 31 -4.96 -13.25 -24.74
N SER A 32 -5.93 -13.22 -23.82
CA SER A 32 -7.29 -12.74 -24.10
C SER A 32 -7.44 -11.22 -23.97
N PHE A 33 -6.53 -10.54 -23.25
CA PHE A 33 -6.59 -9.09 -23.07
C PHE A 33 -6.32 -8.35 -24.39
N LEU A 34 -7.32 -7.59 -24.85
CA LEU A 34 -7.19 -6.76 -26.04
C LEU A 34 -6.32 -5.53 -25.76
N THR A 35 -5.05 -5.60 -26.14
CA THR A 35 -4.13 -4.47 -26.07
C THR A 35 -4.52 -3.40 -27.09
N TYR A 36 -4.63 -2.15 -26.64
CA TYR A 36 -4.88 -1.01 -27.50
C TYR A 36 -3.74 -0.01 -27.38
N GLU A 37 -3.25 0.54 -28.49
CA GLU A 37 -2.09 1.46 -28.51
C GLU A 37 -2.27 2.65 -27.57
N LYS A 38 -3.50 3.16 -27.41
CA LYS A 38 -3.79 4.28 -26.51
C LYS A 38 -3.60 3.96 -25.02
N TYR A 39 -3.51 2.68 -24.65
CA TYR A 39 -3.19 2.29 -23.27
C TYR A 39 -1.73 2.60 -22.91
N LYS A 40 -0.84 2.81 -23.90
CA LYS A 40 0.58 3.14 -23.67
C LYS A 40 1.21 2.24 -22.60
N ILE A 41 1.05 0.92 -22.75
CA ILE A 41 1.47 -0.08 -21.75
C ILE A 41 2.93 0.13 -21.32
N ASN A 42 3.83 0.33 -22.28
CA ASN A 42 5.26 0.52 -22.00
C ASN A 42 5.53 1.75 -21.12
N SER A 43 4.83 2.86 -21.34
CA SER A 43 4.94 4.04 -20.48
C SER A 43 4.56 3.75 -19.02
N PHE A 44 3.69 2.77 -18.73
CA PHE A 44 3.43 2.36 -17.33
C PHE A 44 4.55 1.46 -16.78
N ILE A 45 5.11 0.57 -17.60
CA ILE A 45 6.19 -0.34 -17.20
C ILE A 45 7.49 0.43 -16.93
N GLU A 46 7.78 1.44 -17.75
CA GLU A 46 8.94 2.32 -17.65
C GLU A 46 8.76 3.41 -16.58
N GLY A 47 7.57 3.52 -15.99
CA GLY A 47 7.27 4.52 -14.96
C GLY A 47 7.12 5.93 -15.51
N GLU A 48 6.75 6.14 -16.77
CA GLU A 48 6.38 7.46 -17.29
C GLU A 48 4.93 7.82 -16.92
N ASN A 49 4.05 6.82 -16.84
CA ASN A 49 2.64 6.95 -16.50
C ASN A 49 2.32 6.19 -15.22
N TYR A 50 1.52 6.81 -14.35
CA TYR A 50 1.18 6.24 -13.03
C TYR A 50 -0.33 6.17 -12.75
N PHE A 51 -1.16 6.77 -13.62
CA PHE A 51 -2.61 6.89 -13.40
C PHE A 51 -3.42 6.27 -14.52
N ILE A 52 -4.38 5.44 -14.14
CA ILE A 52 -5.41 4.88 -15.03
C ILE A 52 -6.75 5.48 -14.64
N CYS A 53 -7.25 6.43 -15.44
CA CYS A 53 -8.50 7.15 -15.17
C CYS A 53 -9.59 6.77 -16.18
N GLY A 54 -10.86 6.80 -15.74
CA GLY A 54 -12.00 6.46 -16.59
C GLY A 54 -13.27 6.15 -15.79
N ASN A 55 -14.41 6.14 -16.48
CA ASN A 55 -15.72 5.85 -15.87
C ASN A 55 -15.81 4.41 -15.35
N LYS A 56 -16.82 4.12 -14.52
CA LYS A 56 -17.07 2.75 -14.06
C LYS A 56 -17.36 1.84 -15.28
N GLY A 57 -16.78 0.64 -15.28
CA GLY A 57 -16.97 -0.34 -16.36
C GLY A 57 -16.06 -0.15 -17.59
N THR A 58 -15.14 0.83 -17.61
CA THR A 58 -14.23 1.04 -18.76
C THR A 58 -13.00 0.11 -18.77
N GLY A 59 -12.98 -0.97 -17.99
CA GLY A 59 -11.88 -1.93 -17.97
C GLY A 59 -10.62 -1.50 -17.21
N LYS A 60 -10.66 -0.48 -16.33
CA LYS A 60 -9.48 -0.03 -15.55
C LYS A 60 -8.83 -1.15 -14.73
N THR A 61 -9.65 -1.88 -13.96
CA THR A 61 -9.19 -3.03 -13.16
C THR A 61 -8.63 -4.14 -14.05
N ALA A 62 -9.24 -4.37 -15.22
CA ALA A 62 -8.73 -5.35 -16.17
C ALA A 62 -7.35 -4.93 -16.71
N PHE A 63 -7.18 -3.65 -17.05
CA PHE A 63 -5.90 -3.12 -17.49
C PHE A 63 -4.84 -3.19 -16.37
N LEU A 64 -5.19 -2.86 -15.13
CA LEU A 64 -4.27 -2.97 -14.00
C LEU A 64 -3.87 -4.43 -13.73
N LYS A 65 -4.79 -5.39 -13.85
CA LYS A 65 -4.51 -6.82 -13.75
C LYS A 65 -3.63 -7.33 -14.88
N TYR A 66 -3.83 -6.81 -16.09
CA TYR A 66 -2.94 -7.09 -17.20
C TYR A 66 -1.51 -6.58 -16.92
N LEU A 67 -1.36 -5.35 -16.39
CA LEU A 67 -0.06 -4.82 -15.98
C LEU A 67 0.58 -5.68 -14.88
N GLU A 68 -0.19 -6.12 -13.90
CA GLU A 68 0.27 -7.06 -12.86
C GLU A 68 0.87 -8.33 -13.48
N CYS A 69 0.12 -8.97 -14.40
CA CYS A 69 0.59 -10.18 -15.08
C CYS A 69 1.80 -9.93 -15.98
N ARG A 70 1.93 -8.75 -16.60
CA ARG A 70 3.07 -8.39 -17.45
C ARG A 70 4.32 -8.09 -16.66
N LEU A 71 4.20 -7.31 -15.58
CA LEU A 71 5.32 -6.98 -14.70
C LEU A 71 5.87 -8.23 -14.01
N ALA A 72 5.02 -9.20 -13.67
CA ALA A 72 5.40 -10.47 -13.04
C ALA A 72 6.08 -11.48 -14.00
N GLU A 73 6.17 -11.18 -15.30
CA GLU A 73 6.96 -11.98 -16.26
C GLU A 73 8.45 -11.91 -15.92
N ASP A 74 8.95 -10.74 -15.51
CA ASP A 74 10.30 -10.61 -14.95
C ASP A 74 10.26 -10.92 -13.45
N LYS A 75 10.89 -12.05 -13.06
CA LYS A 75 10.93 -12.51 -11.67
C LYS A 75 11.73 -11.60 -10.73
N ARG A 76 12.48 -10.65 -11.27
CA ARG A 76 13.15 -9.61 -10.47
C ARG A 76 12.18 -8.54 -10.00
N ASN A 77 11.03 -8.37 -10.64
CA ASN A 77 10.06 -7.34 -10.26
C ASN A 77 9.27 -7.77 -9.03
N LEU A 78 9.32 -6.96 -7.98
CA LEU A 78 8.41 -7.08 -6.86
C LEU A 78 7.09 -6.37 -7.18
N VAL A 79 6.08 -7.13 -7.59
CA VAL A 79 4.75 -6.61 -7.92
C VAL A 79 3.81 -6.72 -6.72
N ILE A 80 3.29 -5.59 -6.24
CA ILE A 80 2.47 -5.49 -5.03
C ILE A 80 1.08 -4.93 -5.39
N PRO A 81 0.07 -5.79 -5.60
CA PRO A 81 -1.30 -5.34 -5.80
C PRO A 81 -1.96 -4.95 -4.46
N ILE A 82 -2.56 -3.76 -4.41
CA ILE A 82 -3.29 -3.21 -3.27
C ILE A 82 -4.71 -2.87 -3.71
N ARG A 83 -5.73 -3.43 -3.05
CA ARG A 83 -7.13 -3.08 -3.30
C ARG A 83 -7.63 -2.10 -2.25
N PHE A 84 -7.90 -0.86 -2.63
CA PHE A 84 -8.30 0.18 -1.67
C PHE A 84 -9.64 -0.13 -0.96
N LYS A 85 -10.54 -0.88 -1.60
CA LYS A 85 -11.80 -1.33 -0.97
C LYS A 85 -11.59 -2.20 0.26
N SER A 86 -10.39 -2.77 0.45
CA SER A 86 -10.04 -3.47 1.69
C SER A 86 -9.92 -2.54 2.90
N LEU A 87 -9.86 -1.22 2.70
CA LEU A 87 -10.07 -0.23 3.76
C LEU A 87 -11.53 -0.23 4.17
N ASP A 88 -11.86 -1.03 5.17
CA ASP A 88 -13.17 -0.97 5.79
C ASP A 88 -13.36 0.40 6.51
N ASN A 89 -14.58 0.65 6.99
CA ASN A 89 -14.85 1.87 7.74
C ASN A 89 -14.05 1.93 9.06
N VAL A 90 -13.60 0.80 9.58
CA VAL A 90 -12.79 0.70 10.80
C VAL A 90 -11.40 1.24 10.54
N ASP A 91 -10.77 0.86 9.43
CA ASP A 91 -9.48 1.40 9.00
C ASP A 91 -9.59 2.90 8.73
N LYS A 92 -10.62 3.36 8.00
CA LYS A 92 -10.80 4.80 7.72
C LYS A 92 -11.02 5.63 8.97
N SER A 93 -11.77 5.11 9.96
CA SER A 93 -11.94 5.79 11.25
C SER A 93 -10.66 5.77 12.08
N SER A 94 -9.92 4.66 12.01
CA SER A 94 -8.64 4.49 12.68
C SER A 94 -7.59 5.47 12.15
N MET A 95 -7.42 5.54 10.83
CA MET A 95 -6.56 6.52 10.16
C MET A 95 -6.87 7.95 10.63
N ARG A 96 -8.16 8.28 10.72
CA ARG A 96 -8.60 9.62 11.13
C ARG A 96 -8.20 9.94 12.55
N ASN A 97 -8.37 9.03 13.52
CA ASN A 97 -7.95 9.37 14.88
C ASN A 97 -6.43 9.42 14.99
N ILE A 98 -5.66 8.58 14.27
CA ILE A 98 -4.19 8.72 14.23
C ILE A 98 -3.80 10.10 13.68
N ALA A 99 -4.35 10.49 12.54
CA ALA A 99 -4.05 11.78 11.92
C ALA A 99 -4.41 12.96 12.84
N ASN A 100 -5.51 12.86 13.60
CA ASN A 100 -5.86 13.86 14.62
C ASN A 100 -4.86 13.90 15.79
N ASN A 101 -4.41 12.74 16.29
CA ASN A 101 -3.41 12.69 17.37
C ASN A 101 -2.06 13.29 16.91
N ILE A 102 -1.61 12.96 15.68
CA ILE A 102 -0.41 13.55 15.08
C ILE A 102 -0.56 15.07 14.99
N ARG A 103 -1.72 15.55 14.57
CA ARG A 103 -2.02 16.97 14.49
C ARG A 103 -1.98 17.66 15.85
N GLU A 104 -2.53 17.05 16.91
CA GLU A 104 -2.48 17.60 18.26
C GLU A 104 -1.03 17.81 18.74
N GLU A 105 -0.15 16.82 18.52
CA GLU A 105 1.30 16.92 18.82
C GLU A 105 1.99 18.06 18.01
N VAL A 106 1.57 18.29 16.76
CA VAL A 106 2.11 19.38 15.92
C VAL A 106 1.57 20.75 16.31
N ILE A 107 0.29 20.87 16.73
CA ILE A 107 -0.30 22.16 17.13
C ILE A 107 0.31 22.67 18.43
N GLU A 108 0.67 21.78 19.35
CA GLU A 108 1.47 22.15 20.53
C GLU A 108 2.83 22.77 20.14
N SER A 109 3.35 22.47 18.94
CA SER A 109 4.63 22.99 18.46
C SER A 109 4.54 24.12 17.42
N THR A 110 3.46 24.26 16.63
CA THR A 110 3.30 25.32 15.61
C THR A 110 1.84 25.58 15.17
N LYS A 111 1.51 26.84 14.81
CA LYS A 111 0.19 27.23 14.23
C LYS A 111 0.09 26.84 12.75
N ILE A 112 -0.30 25.61 12.44
CA ILE A 112 -0.46 25.10 11.06
C ILE A 112 -1.95 24.83 10.72
N ASP A 113 -2.25 24.87 9.42
CA ASP A 113 -3.56 24.81 8.75
C ASP A 113 -4.48 23.65 9.18
N LYS A 114 -5.80 23.86 9.02
CA LYS A 114 -6.87 23.04 9.63
C LYS A 114 -7.11 21.65 9.00
N SER A 115 -6.41 21.26 7.94
CA SER A 115 -6.68 20.00 7.23
C SER A 115 -6.02 18.78 7.88
N THR A 116 -6.75 17.67 7.95
CA THR A 116 -6.20 16.36 8.38
C THR A 116 -5.22 15.84 7.34
N SER A 117 -4.07 15.30 7.76
CA SER A 117 -3.09 14.68 6.86
C SER A 117 -2.90 13.20 7.18
N TYR A 118 -3.01 12.35 6.15
CA TYR A 118 -2.83 10.90 6.21
C TYR A 118 -1.47 10.44 5.66
N ILE A 119 -0.61 11.40 5.33
CA ILE A 119 0.71 11.21 4.71
C ILE A 119 1.55 10.18 5.46
N LEU A 120 1.79 10.42 6.76
CA LEU A 120 2.65 9.55 7.57
C LEU A 120 2.11 8.11 7.60
N ILE A 121 0.79 7.95 7.66
CA ILE A 121 0.14 6.65 7.69
C ILE A 121 0.35 5.93 6.37
N TRP A 122 0.21 6.63 5.24
CA TRP A 122 0.48 6.06 3.91
C TRP A 122 1.92 5.62 3.74
N GLN A 123 2.88 6.44 4.15
CA GLN A 123 4.30 6.10 4.02
C GLN A 123 4.62 4.83 4.81
N ILE A 124 4.22 4.76 6.07
CA ILE A 124 4.45 3.58 6.92
C ILE A 124 3.75 2.35 6.36
N TYR A 125 2.53 2.49 5.86
CA TYR A 125 1.82 1.38 5.24
C TYR A 125 2.51 0.87 3.98
N LEU A 126 2.91 1.75 3.07
CA LEU A 126 3.57 1.37 1.82
C LEU A 126 4.93 0.73 2.08
N ILE A 127 5.75 1.30 2.97
CA ILE A 127 7.01 0.70 3.41
C ILE A 127 6.76 -0.70 3.98
N ASN A 128 5.76 -0.86 4.86
CA ASN A 128 5.40 -2.18 5.39
C ASN A 128 4.99 -3.17 4.28
N GLN A 129 4.23 -2.72 3.26
CA GLN A 129 3.87 -3.58 2.13
C GLN A 129 5.10 -4.00 1.32
N ILE A 130 6.04 -3.09 1.06
CA ILE A 130 7.27 -3.38 0.33
C ILE A 130 8.07 -4.46 1.08
N ILE A 131 8.41 -4.20 2.34
CA ILE A 131 9.23 -5.10 3.17
C ILE A 131 8.56 -6.47 3.35
N LYS A 132 7.26 -6.48 3.66
CA LYS A 132 6.51 -7.71 3.88
C LYS A 132 6.41 -8.58 2.63
N ASN A 133 6.29 -7.99 1.44
CA ASN A 133 6.21 -8.78 0.21
C ASN A 133 7.59 -9.19 -0.30
N ALA A 134 8.64 -8.37 -0.08
CA ALA A 134 10.02 -8.76 -0.32
C ALA A 134 10.39 -10.02 0.48
N ASN A 135 10.07 -10.05 1.78
CA ASN A 135 10.39 -11.18 2.67
C ASN A 135 9.61 -12.48 2.37
N LYS A 136 8.63 -12.47 1.44
CA LYS A 136 7.94 -13.69 1.00
C LYS A 136 8.65 -14.41 -0.15
N GLY A 137 9.54 -13.71 -0.85
CA GLY A 137 10.28 -14.24 -1.98
C GLY A 137 11.79 -14.03 -1.81
N GLU A 138 12.54 -14.35 -2.85
CA GLU A 138 13.99 -14.16 -2.91
C GLU A 138 14.30 -12.78 -3.51
N TYR A 139 13.84 -11.72 -2.83
CA TYR A 139 14.06 -10.33 -3.26
C TYR A 139 15.15 -9.67 -2.41
N HIS A 140 16.05 -8.96 -3.08
CA HIS A 140 17.13 -8.17 -2.50
C HIS A 140 16.90 -6.69 -2.87
N LEU A 141 15.99 -6.05 -2.13
CA LEU A 141 15.61 -4.65 -2.36
C LEU A 141 16.63 -3.66 -1.81
N PHE A 142 17.16 -3.95 -0.64
CA PHE A 142 18.07 -3.07 0.10
C PHE A 142 19.22 -3.90 0.65
N GLN A 143 20.37 -3.27 0.89
CA GLN A 143 21.47 -3.93 1.57
C GLN A 143 21.05 -4.34 2.99
N GLU A 144 21.37 -5.59 3.38
CA GLU A 144 21.06 -6.12 4.70
C GLU A 144 22.04 -5.59 5.75
N ASP A 145 21.82 -4.36 6.20
CA ASP A 145 22.59 -3.71 7.26
C ASP A 145 21.81 -3.64 8.59
N ASN A 146 22.41 -2.98 9.59
CA ASN A 146 21.75 -2.79 10.88
C ASN A 146 20.51 -1.88 10.78
N ASN A 147 20.48 -0.92 9.85
CA ASN A 147 19.35 -0.02 9.66
C ASN A 147 18.14 -0.78 9.08
N TYR A 148 18.38 -1.61 8.08
CA TYR A 148 17.39 -2.49 7.45
C TYR A 148 16.78 -3.44 8.48
N ASN A 149 17.62 -4.13 9.26
CA ASN A 149 17.19 -5.04 10.31
C ASN A 149 16.40 -4.32 11.42
N MET A 150 16.77 -3.10 11.78
CA MET A 150 16.04 -2.30 12.76
C MET A 150 14.69 -1.83 12.21
N LEU A 151 14.65 -1.41 10.94
CA LEU A 151 13.42 -1.00 10.26
C LEU A 151 12.40 -2.14 10.23
N ILE A 152 12.83 -3.36 9.89
CA ILE A 152 11.97 -4.56 9.94
C ILE A 152 11.37 -4.73 11.34
N LYS A 153 12.19 -4.67 12.39
CA LYS A 153 11.72 -4.82 13.78
C LYS A 153 10.70 -3.77 14.18
N LEU A 154 10.89 -2.51 13.79
CA LEU A 154 9.93 -1.43 14.10
C LEU A 154 8.61 -1.60 13.31
N LEU A 155 8.66 -2.09 12.08
CA LEU A 155 7.46 -2.43 11.31
C LEU A 155 6.71 -3.61 11.95
N GLU A 156 7.42 -4.66 12.37
CA GLU A 156 6.84 -5.78 13.11
C GLU A 156 6.26 -5.36 14.45
N LEU A 157 6.90 -4.40 15.13
CA LEU A 157 6.41 -3.80 16.37
C LEU A 157 5.05 -3.13 16.14
N LEU A 158 4.92 -2.29 15.11
CA LEU A 158 3.67 -1.60 14.79
C LEU A 158 2.57 -2.57 14.32
N TYR A 159 2.89 -3.51 13.43
CA TYR A 159 1.90 -4.39 12.80
C TYR A 159 1.77 -5.77 13.49
N SER A 160 2.23 -5.90 14.74
CA SER A 160 2.29 -7.17 15.45
C SER A 160 0.93 -7.89 15.47
N GLY A 161 0.85 -9.08 14.86
CA GLY A 161 -0.36 -9.90 14.80
C GLY A 161 -1.44 -9.44 13.81
N GLU A 162 -1.18 -8.44 12.96
CA GLU A 162 -2.16 -7.94 11.99
C GLU A 162 -1.85 -8.41 10.56
N ARG A 163 -2.75 -9.22 9.98
CA ARG A 163 -2.70 -9.58 8.55
C ARG A 163 -3.68 -8.71 7.79
N GLY A 164 -3.18 -7.97 6.79
CA GLY A 164 -4.00 -7.31 5.77
C GLY A 164 -4.55 -5.93 6.12
N LYS A 165 -4.26 -5.39 7.32
CA LYS A 165 -4.69 -4.04 7.70
C LYS A 165 -3.72 -2.97 7.25
N ILE A 166 -4.29 -1.82 6.89
CA ILE A 166 -3.51 -0.63 6.52
C ILE A 166 -2.97 0.07 7.77
N VAL A 167 -3.77 0.08 8.84
CA VAL A 167 -3.45 0.77 10.09
C VAL A 167 -3.28 -0.24 11.21
N PRO A 168 -2.22 -0.11 12.04
CA PRO A 168 -2.10 -0.93 13.24
C PRO A 168 -3.19 -0.58 14.27
N LYS A 169 -3.61 -1.55 15.09
CA LYS A 169 -4.50 -1.30 16.24
C LYS A 169 -3.89 -0.27 17.20
N PHE A 170 -4.46 0.92 17.21
CA PHE A 170 -4.04 2.03 18.05
C PHE A 170 -5.17 2.51 18.99
N THR A 171 -4.80 3.17 20.08
CA THR A 171 -5.71 3.85 21.00
C THR A 171 -4.98 5.08 21.54
N LYS A 172 -5.54 6.28 21.32
CA LYS A 172 -4.97 7.57 21.79
C LYS A 172 -3.48 7.77 21.43
N GLY A 173 -3.12 7.55 20.17
CA GLY A 173 -1.72 7.70 19.69
C GLY A 173 -0.78 6.52 19.95
N TYR A 174 -1.18 5.54 20.77
CA TYR A 174 -0.36 4.37 21.09
C TYR A 174 -0.84 3.11 20.37
N VAL A 175 0.10 2.32 19.85
CA VAL A 175 -0.14 1.00 19.27
C VAL A 175 0.04 -0.06 20.33
N LYS A 176 -0.89 -1.02 20.42
CA LYS A 176 -0.73 -2.20 21.29
C LYS A 176 0.21 -3.19 20.62
N ILE A 177 1.18 -3.71 21.37
CA ILE A 177 2.23 -4.58 20.86
C ILE A 177 2.29 -5.92 21.60
N ASN A 178 2.83 -6.93 20.93
CA ASN A 178 3.12 -8.22 21.55
C ASN A 178 4.44 -8.17 22.32
N ALA A 179 4.53 -8.85 23.46
CA ALA A 179 5.78 -8.87 24.24
C ALA A 179 6.97 -9.48 23.48
N SER A 180 6.69 -10.39 22.53
CA SER A 180 7.72 -11.02 21.69
C SER A 180 8.40 -10.05 20.74
N THR A 181 7.72 -8.99 20.29
CA THR A 181 8.27 -8.00 19.34
C THR A 181 9.17 -6.95 20.01
N ILE A 182 9.22 -6.94 21.35
CA ILE A 182 10.08 -6.03 22.13
C ILE A 182 11.55 -6.50 22.14
N LYS A 183 11.80 -7.79 21.88
CA LYS A 183 13.15 -8.35 21.96
C LYS A 183 14.06 -7.72 20.90
N GLY A 184 15.19 -7.18 21.33
CA GLY A 184 16.18 -6.58 20.42
C GLY A 184 15.99 -5.09 20.15
N ILE A 185 15.07 -4.42 20.85
CA ILE A 185 15.00 -2.96 20.95
C ILE A 185 15.88 -2.49 22.12
N SER A 186 16.83 -1.59 21.84
CA SER A 186 17.71 -1.02 22.88
C SER A 186 16.95 -0.13 23.86
N ALA A 187 17.53 0.15 25.02
CA ALA A 187 16.91 1.04 26.01
C ALA A 187 16.71 2.46 25.45
N ASP A 188 17.72 3.00 24.79
CA ASP A 188 17.69 4.36 24.21
C ASP A 188 16.63 4.48 23.12
N LEU A 189 16.59 3.51 22.18
CA LEU A 189 15.56 3.48 21.15
C LEU A 189 14.17 3.29 21.78
N GLY A 190 14.05 2.48 22.83
CA GLY A 190 12.82 2.31 23.58
C GLY A 190 12.31 3.61 24.20
N LEU A 191 13.20 4.47 24.71
CA LEU A 191 12.83 5.80 25.20
C LEU A 191 12.41 6.73 24.05
N GLU A 192 13.14 6.71 22.94
CA GLU A 192 12.85 7.51 21.75
C GLU A 192 11.44 7.25 21.19
N ILE A 193 11.04 5.99 21.11
CA ILE A 193 9.71 5.59 20.60
C ILE A 193 8.62 5.52 21.67
N GLU A 194 8.92 5.92 22.91
CA GLU A 194 8.04 5.81 24.08
C GLU A 194 7.45 4.39 24.26
N LEU A 195 8.33 3.40 24.20
CA LEU A 195 7.98 2.00 24.43
C LEU A 195 7.66 1.77 25.92
N ASN A 196 6.39 1.53 26.23
CA ASN A 196 5.96 1.09 27.55
C ASN A 196 5.82 -0.43 27.59
N LYS A 197 6.77 -1.08 28.29
CA LYS A 197 6.81 -2.54 28.45
C LYS A 197 5.70 -3.09 29.35
N GLU A 198 5.23 -2.30 30.32
CA GLU A 198 4.17 -2.69 31.26
C GLU A 198 2.80 -2.69 30.58
N THR A 199 2.48 -1.59 29.91
CA THR A 199 1.20 -1.45 29.17
C THR A 199 1.24 -2.11 27.80
N LYS A 200 2.42 -2.57 27.36
CA LYS A 200 2.67 -3.19 26.04
C LYS A 200 2.19 -2.28 24.92
N GLN A 201 2.70 -1.04 24.96
CA GLN A 201 2.32 0.00 24.01
C GLN A 201 3.54 0.77 23.52
N VAL A 202 3.43 1.32 22.31
CA VAL A 202 4.45 2.18 21.71
C VAL A 202 3.80 3.38 21.04
N ASN A 203 4.44 4.55 21.05
CA ASN A 203 3.91 5.75 20.39
C ASN A 203 4.03 5.61 18.86
N PHE A 204 2.91 5.70 18.15
CA PHE A 204 2.89 5.54 16.70
C PHE A 204 3.73 6.60 15.98
N ASN A 205 3.55 7.88 16.33
CA ASN A 205 4.18 8.98 15.60
C ASN A 205 5.69 8.96 15.75
N LYS A 206 6.18 8.76 16.98
CA LYS A 206 7.62 8.65 17.25
C LYS A 206 8.23 7.45 16.54
N THR A 207 7.58 6.28 16.63
CA THR A 207 8.05 5.08 15.90
C THR A 207 8.06 5.29 14.39
N ALA A 208 7.02 5.92 13.84
CA ALA A 208 6.91 6.20 12.41
C ALA A 208 8.02 7.15 11.92
N LYS A 209 8.35 8.20 12.69
CA LYS A 209 9.47 9.11 12.37
C LYS A 209 10.79 8.35 12.30
N VAL A 210 11.07 7.46 13.26
CA VAL A 210 12.29 6.62 13.25
C VAL A 210 12.30 5.66 12.05
N ILE A 211 11.16 5.05 11.70
CA ILE A 211 11.05 4.21 10.51
C ILE A 211 11.38 5.00 9.23
N LEU A 212 10.85 6.21 9.08
CA LEU A 212 11.15 7.05 7.91
C LEU A 212 12.63 7.45 7.85
N GLU A 213 13.23 7.78 8.99
CA GLU A 213 14.65 8.11 9.06
C GLU A 213 15.51 6.91 8.64
N LEU A 214 15.23 5.72 9.17
CA LEU A 214 15.92 4.49 8.78
C LEU A 214 15.72 4.19 7.29
N PHE A 215 14.49 4.29 6.79
CA PHE A 215 14.16 4.04 5.38
C PHE A 215 14.93 4.96 4.44
N SER A 216 15.08 6.24 4.81
CA SER A 216 15.82 7.23 4.01
C SER A 216 17.34 6.96 3.92
N ARG A 217 17.86 6.12 4.81
CA ARG A 217 19.28 5.73 4.86
C ARG A 217 19.56 4.38 4.21
N LEU A 218 18.53 3.65 3.79
CA LEU A 218 18.72 2.36 3.15
C LEU A 218 19.36 2.55 1.77
N GLU A 219 20.34 1.70 1.47
CA GLU A 219 20.93 1.63 0.14
C GLU A 219 20.13 0.63 -0.71
N TYR A 220 19.57 1.11 -1.81
CA TYR A 220 18.84 0.28 -2.77
C TYR A 220 19.81 -0.70 -3.46
N ALA A 221 19.38 -1.95 -3.60
CA ALA A 221 20.18 -3.02 -4.19
C ALA A 221 19.79 -3.29 -5.65
N GLU A 222 18.78 -4.13 -5.91
CA GLU A 222 18.56 -4.63 -7.29
C GLU A 222 17.11 -4.65 -7.78
N ASN A 223 16.13 -5.08 -6.97
CA ASN A 223 14.81 -5.47 -7.49
C ASN A 223 13.86 -4.27 -7.69
N PRO A 224 13.31 -4.03 -8.90
CA PRO A 224 12.31 -3.00 -9.12
C PRO A 224 11.03 -3.29 -8.32
N VAL A 225 10.37 -2.23 -7.84
CA VAL A 225 9.13 -2.33 -7.06
C VAL A 225 7.99 -1.66 -7.79
N TYR A 226 6.91 -2.42 -8.04
CA TYR A 226 5.70 -1.92 -8.68
C TYR A 226 4.52 -2.07 -7.72
N ILE A 227 3.96 -0.93 -7.29
CA ILE A 227 2.77 -0.90 -6.42
C ILE A 227 1.55 -0.56 -7.26
N LEU A 228 0.61 -1.50 -7.35
CA LEU A 228 -0.59 -1.38 -8.18
C LEU A 228 -1.81 -1.17 -7.28
N VAL A 229 -2.30 0.07 -7.20
CA VAL A 229 -3.43 0.42 -6.33
C VAL A 229 -4.73 0.46 -7.13
N ASP A 230 -5.67 -0.42 -6.79
CA ASP A 230 -6.99 -0.52 -7.42
C ASP A 230 -8.11 0.00 -6.50
N GLU A 231 -9.31 0.18 -7.06
CA GLU A 231 -10.56 0.50 -6.36
C GLU A 231 -10.51 1.82 -5.55
N LEU A 232 -9.75 2.81 -6.04
CA LEU A 232 -9.77 4.19 -5.53
C LEU A 232 -11.09 4.88 -5.91
N GLU A 233 -12.18 4.50 -5.24
CA GLU A 233 -13.51 5.05 -5.43
C GLU A 233 -13.90 6.02 -4.30
N LEU A 234 -14.54 7.13 -4.67
CA LEU A 234 -15.06 8.11 -3.72
C LEU A 234 -16.44 7.67 -3.20
N SER A 235 -16.63 7.67 -1.88
CA SER A 235 -17.94 7.36 -1.31
C SER A 235 -18.99 8.42 -1.63
N VAL A 236 -20.11 7.98 -2.20
CA VAL A 236 -21.31 8.81 -2.42
C VAL A 236 -22.32 8.74 -1.26
N LYS A 237 -22.01 8.01 -0.19
CA LYS A 237 -22.95 7.78 0.93
C LYS A 237 -23.28 9.05 1.71
N SER A 238 -22.30 9.96 1.83
CA SER A 238 -22.48 11.27 2.48
C SER A 238 -21.36 12.23 2.07
N LYS A 239 -21.60 13.54 2.17
CA LYS A 239 -20.56 14.56 1.96
C LYS A 239 -19.33 14.30 2.85
N LYS A 240 -19.53 13.91 4.11
CA LYS A 240 -18.43 13.62 5.05
C LYS A 240 -17.58 12.43 4.60
N ALA A 241 -18.21 11.36 4.13
CA ALA A 241 -17.50 10.19 3.61
C ALA A 241 -16.76 10.52 2.30
N PHE A 242 -17.39 11.29 1.42
CA PHE A 242 -16.79 11.78 0.19
C PHE A 242 -15.51 12.59 0.45
N PHE A 243 -15.58 13.65 1.25
CA PHE A 243 -14.42 14.49 1.54
C PHE A 243 -13.29 13.73 2.23
N ARG A 244 -13.63 12.81 3.14
CA ARG A 244 -12.62 11.93 3.76
C ARG A 244 -11.91 11.06 2.72
N ASP A 245 -12.64 10.47 1.78
CA ASP A 245 -12.05 9.64 0.74
C ASP A 245 -11.20 10.50 -0.21
N VAL A 246 -11.61 11.75 -0.50
CA VAL A 246 -10.79 12.73 -1.23
C VAL A 246 -9.48 13.02 -0.50
N GLU A 247 -9.51 13.31 0.80
CA GLU A 247 -8.29 13.58 1.59
C GLU A 247 -7.35 12.37 1.61
N LEU A 248 -7.90 11.16 1.83
CA LEU A 248 -7.13 9.92 1.84
C LEU A 248 -6.43 9.67 0.50
N ILE A 249 -7.16 9.81 -0.60
CA ILE A 249 -6.65 9.57 -1.95
C ILE A 249 -5.65 10.66 -2.35
N ARG A 250 -5.94 11.93 -2.06
CA ARG A 250 -5.01 13.05 -2.29
C ARG A 250 -3.67 12.82 -1.58
N ASP A 251 -3.71 12.40 -0.32
CA ASP A 251 -2.48 12.23 0.46
C ASP A 251 -1.68 11.00 0.04
N LEU A 252 -2.34 9.98 -0.54
CA LEU A 252 -1.65 8.89 -1.23
C LEU A 252 -0.92 9.41 -2.49
N TRP A 253 -1.55 10.31 -3.26
CA TRP A 253 -0.99 10.86 -4.50
C TRP A 253 0.26 11.71 -4.30
N SER A 254 0.32 12.47 -3.20
CA SER A 254 1.47 13.33 -2.87
C SER A 254 2.80 12.56 -2.79
N TYR A 255 2.78 11.22 -2.76
CA TYR A 255 3.93 10.33 -2.61
C TYR A 255 4.15 9.35 -3.77
N VAL A 256 3.44 9.45 -4.89
CA VAL A 256 3.65 8.55 -6.05
C VAL A 256 4.99 8.84 -6.79
N LYS A 257 5.85 9.70 -6.25
CA LYS A 257 7.25 9.89 -6.65
C LYS A 257 8.17 9.42 -5.52
N ILE A 258 8.35 8.10 -5.38
CA ILE A 258 9.43 7.49 -4.60
C ILE A 258 10.29 6.71 -5.60
#